data_AF-A7RRZ7-F1
#
_entry.id   AF-A7RRZ7-F1
#
_cell.length_a   1.000
_cell.length_b   1.000
_cell.length_c   1.000
_cell.angle_alpha   90.00
_cell.angle_beta   90.00
_cell.angle_gamma   90.00
#
_symmetry.space_group_name_H-M   'P 1'
#
loop_
_entity.id
_entity.type
_entity.pdbx_description
1 polymer ?
#
loop_
_entity_poly.entity_id
_entity_poly.type
_entity_poly.pdbx_seq_one_letter_code
_entity_poly.pdbx_strand_id
1 'polypeptide(L)'
;MALIDPSFHPGPTLIVGDGNFSFSLCLAKALHENVDIYATSLDTKEQLETNEFALQNLQELSSFPNVKAFHGVDATKLEKQFKSLQFPRIIFNFPHTGGKVKISNCRKLLERFFICASNHLTPTTGVVCVSLCQGQGGTPCDVPQRDYGNTWKVVEQAAKAGLILMDVLPFRGSDYPIYNSAGFKGHLNKGFSTTRGLTHLFSHGTPLEPIPSVESFEDLSVNGSRKAAQHCLGSTHPVAKLKSKIENCLQHCDIPGTSINGFCKLKRIATTNKSDADNSYNKACCQDLSHLCQDIDCCQTDDNFDGTLFKDLPSAIQYCLKAQHSPFVISGTETDFNVPVTSCTYPITHKMVICRTRPKESELNEELDLAQKFITNKICPTLTLSEDQISCQKSPGLDFNKTQMSSFKPSDYHALRKRRRELFEWRPSGDQVNKVWIPSDVCCKDENNLCTSCTLETNYFKCSDKIENLVTTESKRELCSNGLLVISCGILSAKDGINAGWLIIVHLDALLMALHNIPDIRLLWSKEEKFLGQPFGQEDQYTPFNLYPPVFLHDISFWLSNDSTEKAFLETIFHTTQNCVCDVWFRERYRDPVSGAISYNYRMMYSRCDGALSHMQTVEIQNLLRRVLMKKKFILS
;
A
#
# COMPACT_ATOMS: atom_id res chain seq x y z
N MET A 1 0.85 -18.59 24.59
CA MET A 1 1.33 -19.86 23.99
C MET A 1 0.64 -20.00 22.64
N ALA A 2 1.37 -19.81 21.53
CA ALA A 2 0.74 -19.43 20.24
C ALA A 2 -0.39 -20.34 19.74
N LEU A 3 -0.29 -21.66 19.92
CA LEU A 3 -1.24 -22.62 19.32
C LEU A 3 -2.17 -23.33 20.32
N ILE A 4 -2.02 -23.11 21.63
CA ILE A 4 -2.85 -23.75 22.68
C ILE A 4 -3.62 -22.74 23.53
N ASP A 5 -3.45 -21.45 23.25
CA ASP A 5 -4.18 -20.39 23.95
C ASP A 5 -5.64 -20.37 23.47
N PRO A 6 -6.63 -20.59 24.37
CA PRO A 6 -8.04 -20.68 24.01
C PRO A 6 -8.58 -19.44 23.28
N SER A 7 -8.04 -18.25 23.57
CA SER A 7 -8.46 -16.99 22.93
C SER A 7 -8.25 -16.99 21.42
N PHE A 8 -7.35 -17.84 20.94
CA PHE A 8 -7.06 -17.99 19.53
C PHE A 8 -8.02 -18.97 18.84
N HIS A 9 -8.85 -19.76 19.53
CA HIS A 9 -9.72 -20.76 18.92
C HIS A 9 -11.21 -20.37 18.92
N PRO A 10 -11.69 -19.59 17.94
CA PRO A 10 -13.10 -19.17 17.87
C PRO A 10 -14.05 -20.28 17.39
N GLY A 11 -13.54 -21.49 17.11
CA GLY A 11 -14.32 -22.61 16.59
C GLY A 11 -13.46 -23.81 16.20
N PRO A 12 -14.00 -24.75 15.39
CA PRO A 12 -13.35 -26.02 15.07
C PRO A 12 -11.93 -25.88 14.51
N THR A 13 -11.03 -26.75 14.96
CA THR A 13 -9.61 -26.73 14.57
C THR A 13 -9.25 -28.02 13.82
N LEU A 14 -8.69 -27.86 12.62
CA LEU A 14 -8.11 -28.96 11.84
C LEU A 14 -6.60 -29.01 12.07
N ILE A 15 -6.07 -30.16 12.46
CA ILE A 15 -4.64 -30.44 12.58
C ILE A 15 -4.26 -31.42 11.48
N VAL A 16 -3.28 -31.05 10.66
CA VAL A 16 -2.81 -31.88 9.55
C VAL A 16 -1.39 -32.40 9.75
N GLY A 17 -1.20 -33.68 9.46
CA GLY A 17 0.12 -34.32 9.45
C GLY A 17 0.69 -34.62 10.84
N ASP A 18 -0.16 -34.82 11.86
CA ASP A 18 0.29 -35.20 13.21
C ASP A 18 0.59 -36.71 13.28
N GLY A 19 1.79 -37.10 12.85
CA GLY A 19 2.17 -38.50 12.63
C GLY A 19 2.21 -39.39 13.88
N ASN A 20 2.11 -38.84 15.09
CA ASN A 20 1.99 -39.62 16.32
C ASN A 20 0.91 -39.08 17.28
N PHE A 21 0.09 -38.14 16.82
CA PHE A 21 -1.02 -37.52 17.55
C PHE A 21 -0.63 -36.80 18.87
N SER A 22 0.66 -36.63 19.16
CA SER A 22 1.12 -36.03 20.42
C SER A 22 0.78 -34.54 20.52
N PHE A 23 0.80 -33.81 19.40
CA PHE A 23 0.39 -32.41 19.38
C PHE A 23 -1.12 -32.28 19.58
N SER A 24 -1.88 -33.12 18.88
CA SER A 24 -3.34 -33.16 18.97
C SER A 24 -3.81 -33.45 20.39
N LEU A 25 -3.17 -34.40 21.08
CA LEU A 25 -3.42 -34.70 22.48
C LEU A 25 -3.07 -33.53 23.41
N CYS A 26 -1.93 -32.88 23.17
CA CYS A 26 -1.56 -31.69 23.93
C CYS A 26 -2.59 -30.57 23.77
N LEU A 27 -3.11 -30.37 22.56
CA LEU A 27 -4.14 -29.37 22.28
C LEU A 27 -5.47 -29.73 22.95
N ALA A 28 -5.92 -30.99 22.85
CA ALA A 28 -7.14 -31.46 23.49
C ALA A 28 -7.09 -31.28 25.02
N LYS A 29 -5.95 -31.57 25.64
CA LYS A 29 -5.73 -31.34 27.08
C LYS A 29 -5.77 -29.85 27.46
N ALA A 30 -5.23 -28.98 26.62
CA ALA A 30 -5.18 -27.54 26.90
C ALA A 30 -6.53 -26.83 26.69
N LEU A 31 -7.28 -27.24 25.66
CA LEU A 31 -8.55 -26.60 25.29
C LEU A 31 -9.77 -27.27 25.96
N HIS A 32 -9.62 -28.50 26.47
CA HIS A 32 -10.71 -29.33 26.97
C HIS A 32 -11.85 -29.44 25.93
N GLU A 33 -13.11 -29.43 26.37
CA GLU A 33 -14.30 -29.59 25.51
C GLU A 33 -14.74 -28.29 24.80
N ASN A 34 -13.96 -27.20 24.91
CA ASN A 34 -14.37 -25.90 24.37
C ASN A 34 -14.30 -25.81 22.83
N VAL A 35 -13.57 -26.71 22.18
CA VAL A 35 -13.24 -26.63 20.74
C VAL A 35 -13.27 -28.00 20.10
N ASP A 36 -14.00 -28.17 19.00
CA ASP A 36 -13.91 -29.39 18.19
C ASP A 36 -12.53 -29.52 17.53
N ILE A 37 -11.89 -30.68 17.68
CA ILE A 37 -10.56 -30.95 17.09
C ILE A 37 -10.69 -32.08 16.06
N TYR A 38 -10.23 -31.78 14.84
CA TYR A 38 -10.10 -32.75 13.76
C TYR A 38 -8.61 -33.05 13.59
N ALA A 39 -8.15 -34.15 14.16
CA ALA A 39 -6.74 -34.55 14.15
C ALA A 39 -6.48 -35.53 13.00
N THR A 40 -5.44 -35.29 12.19
CA THR A 40 -5.18 -36.13 11.02
C THR A 40 -3.71 -36.52 10.87
N SER A 41 -3.48 -37.75 10.39
CA SER A 41 -2.15 -38.26 10.00
C SER A 41 -2.12 -38.65 8.52
N LEU A 42 -0.94 -38.54 7.88
CA LEU A 42 -0.72 -39.10 6.54
C LEU A 42 -0.61 -40.63 6.59
N ASP A 43 -0.05 -41.17 7.67
CA ASP A 43 0.09 -42.60 7.89
C ASP A 43 -1.28 -43.28 8.01
N THR A 44 -1.36 -44.51 7.50
CA THR A 44 -2.56 -45.34 7.65
C THR A 44 -2.68 -45.88 9.08
N LYS A 45 -3.85 -46.40 9.42
CA LYS A 45 -4.09 -46.99 10.74
C LYS A 45 -3.10 -48.13 11.03
N GLU A 46 -2.87 -48.99 10.04
CA GLU A 46 -1.96 -50.14 10.15
C GLU A 46 -0.50 -49.70 10.39
N GLN A 47 -0.08 -48.59 9.78
CA GLN A 47 1.27 -48.05 10.00
C GLN A 47 1.43 -47.49 11.42
N LEU A 48 0.40 -46.82 11.94
CA LEU A 48 0.41 -46.26 13.30
C LEU A 48 0.34 -47.34 14.38
N GLU A 49 -0.30 -48.48 14.12
CA GLU A 49 -0.35 -49.63 15.03
C GLU A 49 1.05 -50.20 15.34
N THR A 50 2.05 -49.95 14.48
CA THR A 50 3.45 -50.32 14.72
C THR A 50 4.20 -49.36 15.65
N ASN A 51 3.57 -48.26 16.07
CA ASN A 51 4.15 -47.23 16.94
C ASN A 51 3.37 -47.16 18.26
N GLU A 52 3.92 -47.79 19.30
CA GLU A 52 3.31 -47.84 20.64
C GLU A 52 2.99 -46.44 21.21
N PHE A 53 3.85 -45.44 20.95
CA PHE A 53 3.63 -44.07 21.41
C PHE A 53 2.44 -43.41 20.71
N ALA A 54 2.28 -43.64 19.41
CA ALA A 54 1.12 -43.14 18.67
C ALA A 54 -0.19 -43.81 19.13
N LEU A 55 -0.16 -45.12 19.40
CA LEU A 55 -1.31 -45.86 19.93
C LEU A 55 -1.74 -45.36 21.31
N GLN A 56 -0.80 -45.11 22.22
CA GLN A 56 -1.09 -44.54 23.54
C GLN A 56 -1.76 -43.16 23.42
N ASN A 57 -1.23 -42.30 22.55
CA ASN A 57 -1.82 -40.97 22.33
C ASN A 57 -3.23 -41.06 21.73
N LEU A 58 -3.46 -41.96 20.77
CA LEU A 58 -4.79 -42.17 20.18
C LEU A 58 -5.80 -42.73 21.18
N GLN A 59 -5.37 -43.66 22.04
CA GLN A 59 -6.21 -44.19 23.11
C GLN A 59 -6.62 -43.09 24.08
N GLU A 60 -5.69 -42.23 24.50
CA GLU A 60 -6.02 -41.09 25.37
C GLU A 60 -6.89 -40.05 24.65
N LEU A 61 -6.61 -39.77 23.37
CA LEU A 61 -7.47 -38.87 22.58
C LEU A 61 -8.92 -39.36 22.47
N SER A 62 -9.15 -40.67 22.47
CA SER A 62 -10.50 -41.24 22.40
C SER A 62 -11.36 -40.94 23.63
N SER A 63 -10.77 -40.51 24.75
CA SER A 63 -11.53 -40.05 25.92
C SER A 63 -12.09 -38.63 25.79
N PHE A 64 -11.67 -37.87 24.76
CA PHE A 64 -12.17 -36.52 24.50
C PHE A 64 -13.30 -36.56 23.47
N PRO A 65 -14.57 -36.30 23.86
CA PRO A 65 -15.73 -36.45 22.96
C PRO A 65 -15.73 -35.46 21.78
N ASN A 66 -15.02 -34.34 21.93
CA ASN A 66 -14.85 -33.28 20.93
C ASN A 66 -13.69 -33.52 19.95
N VAL A 67 -12.98 -34.66 20.03
CA VAL A 67 -11.86 -34.98 19.14
C VAL A 67 -12.25 -36.07 18.14
N LYS A 68 -11.95 -35.83 16.85
CA LYS A 68 -12.12 -36.79 15.77
C LYS A 68 -10.77 -37.06 15.09
N ALA A 69 -10.27 -38.28 15.19
CA ALA A 69 -9.02 -38.71 14.56
C ALA A 69 -9.28 -39.33 13.18
N PHE A 70 -8.48 -38.96 12.18
CA PHE A 70 -8.52 -39.49 10.81
C PHE A 70 -7.12 -39.93 10.36
N HIS A 71 -7.05 -41.01 9.58
CA HIS A 71 -5.80 -41.61 9.10
C HIS A 71 -5.75 -41.62 7.57
N GLY A 72 -4.55 -41.67 6.99
CA GLY A 72 -4.38 -41.66 5.53
C GLY A 72 -4.74 -40.33 4.85
N VAL A 73 -4.77 -39.22 5.60
CA VAL A 73 -5.19 -37.91 5.09
C VAL A 73 -3.98 -37.17 4.52
N ASP A 74 -4.01 -36.94 3.21
CA ASP A 74 -3.03 -36.09 2.51
C ASP A 74 -3.41 -34.61 2.68
N ALA A 75 -2.57 -33.87 3.40
CA ALA A 75 -2.78 -32.43 3.64
C ALA A 75 -2.85 -31.58 2.37
N THR A 76 -2.40 -32.11 1.23
CA THR A 76 -2.51 -31.45 -0.09
C THR A 76 -3.80 -31.80 -0.84
N LYS A 77 -4.68 -32.62 -0.25
CA LYS A 77 -5.93 -33.13 -0.83
C LYS A 77 -7.05 -33.26 0.23
N LEU A 78 -7.21 -32.25 1.07
CA LEU A 78 -8.18 -32.21 2.17
C LEU A 78 -9.63 -32.38 1.69
N GLU A 79 -9.94 -32.00 0.45
CA GLU A 79 -11.26 -32.15 -0.16
C GLU A 79 -11.75 -33.60 -0.19
N LYS A 80 -10.83 -34.57 -0.25
CA LYS A 80 -11.17 -36.00 -0.23
C LYS A 80 -11.79 -36.45 1.09
N GLN A 81 -11.32 -35.88 2.20
CA GLN A 81 -11.78 -36.23 3.54
C GLN A 81 -12.88 -35.29 4.03
N PHE A 82 -12.73 -33.99 3.78
CA PHE A 82 -13.55 -32.95 4.39
C PHE A 82 -14.53 -32.27 3.43
N LYS A 83 -14.54 -32.65 2.13
CA LYS A 83 -15.43 -32.10 1.10
C LYS A 83 -15.37 -30.57 1.05
N SER A 84 -16.43 -29.89 1.50
CA SER A 84 -16.54 -28.43 1.55
C SER A 84 -16.51 -27.87 2.97
N LEU A 85 -16.16 -28.68 3.98
CA LEU A 85 -16.11 -28.25 5.37
C LEU A 85 -15.02 -27.20 5.57
N GLN A 86 -15.37 -26.10 6.22
CA GLN A 86 -14.45 -25.00 6.51
C GLN A 86 -14.06 -24.98 7.98
N PHE A 87 -12.84 -24.52 8.26
CA PHE A 87 -12.27 -24.43 9.59
C PHE A 87 -11.79 -23.00 9.84
N PRO A 88 -12.16 -22.41 11.00
CA PRO A 88 -11.54 -21.17 11.47
C PRO A 88 -10.04 -21.31 11.68
N ARG A 89 -9.56 -22.55 11.86
CA ARG A 89 -8.14 -22.84 12.09
C ARG A 89 -7.67 -24.12 11.42
N ILE A 90 -6.57 -24.02 10.70
CA ILE A 90 -5.85 -25.18 10.13
C ILE A 90 -4.39 -25.12 10.59
N ILE A 91 -3.89 -26.17 11.23
CA ILE A 91 -2.52 -26.24 11.78
C ILE A 91 -1.73 -27.30 11.03
N PHE A 92 -0.59 -26.93 10.44
CA PHE A 92 0.40 -27.86 9.89
C PHE A 92 1.76 -27.66 10.56
N ASN A 93 2.05 -28.48 11.56
CA ASN A 93 3.30 -28.39 12.30
C ASN A 93 4.41 -29.18 11.59
N PHE A 94 5.50 -28.51 11.25
CA PHE A 94 6.73 -29.08 10.69
C PHE A 94 6.50 -30.02 9.49
N PRO A 95 5.82 -29.54 8.43
CA PRO A 95 5.53 -30.32 7.24
C PRO A 95 6.79 -30.95 6.64
N HIS A 96 6.71 -32.21 6.20
CA HIS A 96 7.83 -32.92 5.59
C HIS A 96 7.39 -33.75 4.38
N THR A 97 8.30 -34.00 3.43
CA THR A 97 8.03 -34.78 2.21
C THR A 97 8.42 -36.27 2.32
N GLY A 98 8.92 -36.70 3.48
CA GLY A 98 9.61 -37.99 3.65
C GLY A 98 10.99 -38.03 2.97
N GLY A 99 11.88 -38.91 3.46
CA GLY A 99 13.19 -39.16 2.85
C GLY A 99 14.18 -37.98 2.84
N LYS A 100 15.06 -37.91 1.82
CA LYS A 100 16.02 -36.81 1.65
C LYS A 100 15.30 -35.54 1.18
N VAL A 101 15.41 -34.49 1.98
CA VAL A 101 14.70 -33.23 1.78
C VAL A 101 15.37 -32.38 0.68
N LYS A 102 14.71 -32.28 -0.49
CA LYS A 102 15.04 -31.27 -1.51
C LYS A 102 14.18 -30.02 -1.27
N ILE A 103 14.80 -28.85 -1.22
CA ILE A 103 14.09 -27.57 -0.97
C ILE A 103 12.95 -27.34 -1.97
N SER A 104 13.14 -27.72 -3.23
CA SER A 104 12.09 -27.65 -4.25
C SER A 104 10.84 -28.46 -3.90
N ASN A 105 11.00 -29.62 -3.24
CA ASN A 105 9.88 -30.46 -2.84
C ASN A 105 9.15 -29.87 -1.63
N CYS A 106 9.88 -29.26 -0.69
CA CYS A 106 9.28 -28.54 0.43
C CYS A 106 8.44 -27.36 -0.03
N ARG A 107 8.95 -26.56 -0.99
CA ARG A 107 8.20 -25.46 -1.60
C ARG A 107 6.92 -25.97 -2.26
N LYS A 108 7.01 -27.05 -3.05
CA LYS A 108 5.83 -27.68 -3.69
C LYS A 108 4.83 -28.24 -2.67
N LEU A 109 5.31 -28.81 -1.55
CA LEU A 109 4.44 -29.28 -0.47
C LEU A 109 3.67 -28.11 0.14
N LEU A 110 4.36 -27.04 0.52
CA LEU A 110 3.71 -25.85 1.07
C LEU A 110 2.74 -25.21 0.08
N GLU A 111 3.15 -25.04 -1.18
CA GLU A 111 2.29 -24.50 -2.25
C GLU A 111 0.98 -25.29 -2.38
N ARG A 112 1.07 -26.61 -2.52
CA ARG A 112 -0.12 -27.46 -2.67
C ARG A 112 -0.97 -27.48 -1.42
N PHE A 113 -0.33 -27.51 -0.24
CA PHE A 113 -1.02 -27.42 1.03
C PHE A 113 -1.78 -26.11 1.14
N PHE A 114 -1.16 -24.96 0.91
CA PHE A 114 -1.81 -23.67 1.03
C PHE A 114 -2.97 -23.51 0.05
N ILE A 115 -2.83 -23.96 -1.20
CA ILE A 115 -3.91 -23.95 -2.20
C ILE A 115 -5.09 -24.81 -1.75
N CYS A 116 -4.82 -25.96 -1.14
CA CYS A 116 -5.88 -26.83 -0.63
C CYS A 116 -6.52 -26.23 0.65
N ALA A 117 -5.70 -25.82 1.61
CA ALA A 117 -6.12 -25.26 2.88
C ALA A 117 -6.93 -23.97 2.73
N SER A 118 -6.60 -23.11 1.76
CA SER A 118 -7.33 -21.86 1.51
C SER A 118 -8.81 -22.10 1.17
N ASN A 119 -9.13 -23.23 0.51
CA ASN A 119 -10.52 -23.62 0.19
C ASN A 119 -11.29 -24.18 1.39
N HIS A 120 -10.57 -24.63 2.42
CA HIS A 120 -11.11 -25.14 3.68
C HIS A 120 -10.98 -24.13 4.82
N LEU A 121 -10.53 -22.91 4.54
CA LEU A 121 -10.36 -21.87 5.55
C LEU A 121 -11.64 -21.04 5.64
N THR A 122 -12.12 -20.76 6.85
CA THR A 122 -13.25 -19.82 7.02
C THR A 122 -12.94 -18.48 6.34
N PRO A 123 -13.83 -17.96 5.49
CA PRO A 123 -13.63 -16.67 4.83
C PRO A 123 -13.40 -15.53 5.82
N THR A 124 -12.52 -14.60 5.46
CA THR A 124 -12.21 -13.35 6.19
C THR A 124 -11.52 -13.51 7.56
N THR A 125 -11.89 -14.50 8.37
CA THR A 125 -11.42 -14.66 9.76
C THR A 125 -10.56 -15.89 10.00
N GLY A 126 -10.55 -16.86 9.08
CA GLY A 126 -9.81 -18.11 9.27
C GLY A 126 -8.29 -17.92 9.21
N VAL A 127 -7.57 -18.73 10.00
CA VAL A 127 -6.11 -18.69 10.10
C VAL A 127 -5.48 -20.06 9.82
N VAL A 128 -4.51 -20.10 8.90
CA VAL A 128 -3.64 -21.24 8.66
C VAL A 128 -2.32 -21.03 9.42
N CYS A 129 -1.99 -21.96 10.31
CA CYS A 129 -0.74 -21.94 11.09
C CYS A 129 0.24 -22.95 10.50
N VAL A 130 1.43 -22.49 10.10
CA VAL A 130 2.52 -23.38 9.64
C VAL A 130 3.76 -23.20 10.51
N SER A 131 4.13 -24.25 11.24
CA SER A 131 5.35 -24.25 12.05
C SER A 131 6.53 -24.83 11.27
N LEU A 132 7.66 -24.14 11.26
CA LEU A 132 8.87 -24.54 10.55
C LEU A 132 10.08 -24.53 11.49
N CYS A 133 11.08 -25.37 11.20
CA CYS A 133 12.33 -25.38 11.96
C CYS A 133 13.15 -24.12 11.67
N GLN A 134 14.10 -23.82 12.56
CA GLN A 134 14.95 -22.63 12.47
C GLN A 134 15.56 -22.38 11.07
N GLY A 135 15.36 -21.18 10.53
CA GLY A 135 15.93 -20.74 9.26
C GLY A 135 15.24 -21.31 8.02
N GLN A 136 14.13 -22.04 8.16
CA GLN A 136 13.43 -22.62 7.01
C GLN A 136 12.41 -21.65 6.39
N GLY A 137 11.79 -20.75 7.16
CA GLY A 137 10.67 -19.93 6.67
C GLY A 137 11.05 -18.99 5.54
N GLY A 138 12.21 -18.36 5.65
CA GLY A 138 12.64 -17.26 4.79
C GLY A 138 12.03 -15.92 5.19
N THR A 139 11.66 -15.75 6.47
CA THR A 139 11.21 -14.47 7.00
C THR A 139 12.36 -13.76 7.73
N PRO A 140 12.31 -12.43 7.91
CA PRO A 140 13.29 -11.73 8.74
C PRO A 140 13.34 -12.21 10.21
N CYS A 141 12.33 -12.91 10.68
CA CYS A 141 12.27 -13.48 12.04
C CYS A 141 13.13 -14.74 12.23
N ASP A 142 13.59 -15.36 11.14
CA ASP A 142 14.42 -16.58 11.20
C ASP A 142 15.78 -16.34 11.85
N VAL A 143 16.21 -17.25 12.73
CA VAL A 143 17.55 -17.23 13.34
C VAL A 143 18.19 -18.63 13.29
N PRO A 144 19.27 -18.84 12.50
CA PRO A 144 19.93 -17.87 11.62
C PRO A 144 19.12 -17.60 10.34
N GLN A 145 19.28 -16.40 9.77
CA GLN A 145 18.78 -16.09 8.43
C GLN A 145 19.67 -16.75 7.39
N ARG A 146 19.08 -17.63 6.58
CA ARG A 146 19.73 -18.27 5.43
C ARG A 146 19.56 -17.39 4.19
N ASP A 147 20.39 -17.60 3.18
CA ASP A 147 20.15 -17.04 1.84
C ASP A 147 18.75 -17.42 1.39
N TYR A 148 18.01 -16.45 0.85
CA TYR A 148 16.59 -16.63 0.56
C TYR A 148 16.33 -17.77 -0.42
N GLY A 149 17.24 -17.97 -1.39
CA GLY A 149 17.25 -19.12 -2.31
C GLY A 149 17.35 -20.49 -1.63
N ASN A 150 17.82 -20.56 -0.38
CA ASN A 150 17.98 -21.78 0.43
C ASN A 150 16.88 -21.95 1.50
N THR A 151 15.83 -21.13 1.46
CA THR A 151 14.67 -21.20 2.37
C THR A 151 13.48 -21.88 1.71
N TRP A 152 12.44 -22.17 2.49
CA TRP A 152 11.17 -22.73 1.99
C TRP A 152 10.25 -21.63 1.43
N LYS A 153 10.63 -20.36 1.59
CA LYS A 153 9.91 -19.20 1.06
C LYS A 153 8.41 -19.26 1.40
N VAL A 154 8.13 -19.46 2.69
CA VAL A 154 6.77 -19.80 3.17
C VAL A 154 5.74 -18.75 2.74
N VAL A 155 6.11 -17.46 2.78
CA VAL A 155 5.24 -16.36 2.36
C VAL A 155 4.98 -16.37 0.85
N GLU A 156 5.99 -16.64 0.01
CA GLU A 156 5.76 -16.80 -1.44
C GLU A 156 4.86 -17.99 -1.76
N GLN A 157 4.99 -19.11 -1.04
CA GLN A 157 4.15 -20.28 -1.29
C GLN A 157 2.71 -20.05 -0.84
N ALA A 158 2.50 -19.36 0.28
CA ALA A 158 1.18 -18.96 0.76
C ALA A 158 0.52 -17.94 -0.19
N ALA A 159 1.29 -16.99 -0.74
CA ALA A 159 0.78 -15.98 -1.66
C ALA A 159 0.20 -16.57 -2.95
N LYS A 160 0.67 -17.74 -3.40
CA LYS A 160 0.08 -18.49 -4.53
C LYS A 160 -1.35 -18.97 -4.25
N ALA A 161 -1.74 -19.07 -2.99
CA ALA A 161 -3.08 -19.44 -2.55
C ALA A 161 -3.92 -18.22 -2.12
N GLY A 162 -3.47 -17.00 -2.39
CA GLY A 162 -4.17 -15.77 -1.97
C GLY A 162 -4.01 -15.42 -0.49
N LEU A 163 -3.09 -16.09 0.23
CA LEU A 163 -2.91 -15.89 1.66
C LEU A 163 -1.80 -14.87 1.97
N ILE A 164 -2.02 -14.04 2.98
CA ILE A 164 -1.06 -13.07 3.53
C ILE A 164 -0.58 -13.50 4.92
N LEU A 165 0.67 -13.15 5.26
CA LEU A 165 1.24 -13.44 6.57
C LEU A 165 0.80 -12.37 7.58
N MET A 166 0.08 -12.79 8.61
CA MET A 166 -0.43 -11.92 9.67
C MET A 166 0.58 -11.75 10.81
N ASP A 167 1.21 -12.86 11.21
CA ASP A 167 2.09 -12.88 12.38
C ASP A 167 3.11 -14.02 12.29
N VAL A 168 4.21 -13.90 13.04
CA VAL A 168 5.24 -14.92 13.21
C VAL A 168 5.55 -15.08 14.69
N LEU A 169 5.14 -16.22 15.23
CA LEU A 169 5.25 -16.53 16.66
C LEU A 169 6.34 -17.57 16.91
N PRO A 170 7.08 -17.50 18.04
CA PRO A 170 8.04 -18.54 18.38
C PRO A 170 7.33 -19.86 18.70
N PHE A 171 7.80 -20.96 18.12
CA PHE A 171 7.39 -22.30 18.53
C PHE A 171 8.31 -22.77 19.66
N ARG A 172 7.76 -22.85 20.88
CA ARG A 172 8.50 -23.31 22.07
C ARG A 172 8.02 -24.70 22.45
N GLY A 173 8.90 -25.70 22.39
CA GLY A 173 8.55 -27.07 22.78
C GLY A 173 8.05 -27.17 24.24
N SER A 174 8.53 -26.29 25.12
CA SER A 174 8.06 -26.18 26.51
C SER A 174 6.59 -25.82 26.63
N ASP A 175 6.01 -25.15 25.62
CA ASP A 175 4.60 -24.80 25.61
C ASP A 175 3.73 -26.06 25.35
N TYR A 176 4.34 -27.17 24.92
CA TYR A 176 3.66 -28.41 24.56
C TYR A 176 4.30 -29.62 25.28
N PRO A 177 4.08 -29.81 26.59
CA PRO A 177 4.84 -30.77 27.41
C PRO A 177 4.80 -32.23 26.93
N ILE A 178 3.76 -32.63 26.21
CA ILE A 178 3.56 -34.01 25.70
C ILE A 178 3.97 -34.13 24.23
N TYR A 179 4.18 -33.01 23.53
CA TYR A 179 4.51 -33.02 22.12
C TYR A 179 5.88 -33.63 21.86
N ASN A 180 5.90 -34.64 20.99
CA ASN A 180 7.12 -35.27 20.53
C ASN A 180 7.18 -35.24 19.00
N SER A 181 8.17 -34.53 18.45
CA SER A 181 8.37 -34.48 17.00
C SER A 181 8.61 -35.89 16.43
N ALA A 182 8.02 -36.19 15.28
CA ALA A 182 8.17 -37.46 14.57
C ALA A 182 8.41 -37.24 13.07
N GLY A 183 8.93 -38.25 12.37
CA GLY A 183 9.00 -38.24 10.91
C GLY A 183 10.33 -37.74 10.33
N PHE A 184 11.41 -37.64 11.11
CA PHE A 184 12.72 -37.28 10.56
C PHE A 184 13.17 -38.30 9.51
N LYS A 185 13.38 -37.82 8.27
CA LYS A 185 13.63 -38.64 7.08
C LYS A 185 12.52 -39.68 6.76
N GLY A 186 11.30 -39.47 7.26
CA GLY A 186 10.17 -40.36 7.05
C GLY A 186 10.07 -41.53 8.04
N HIS A 187 10.78 -41.45 9.18
CA HIS A 187 10.67 -42.46 10.24
C HIS A 187 9.86 -41.93 11.42
N LEU A 188 8.77 -42.62 11.76
CA LEU A 188 7.86 -42.24 12.86
C LEU A 188 8.54 -42.21 14.23
N ASN A 189 9.52 -43.08 14.47
CA ASN A 189 10.23 -43.17 15.75
C ASN A 189 11.43 -42.22 15.87
N LYS A 190 11.62 -41.30 14.91
CA LYS A 190 12.76 -40.38 14.90
C LYS A 190 12.30 -38.93 14.82
N GLY A 191 12.58 -38.18 15.88
CA GLY A 191 12.28 -36.75 15.97
C GLY A 191 13.30 -35.86 15.27
N PHE A 192 12.97 -34.58 15.16
CA PHE A 192 13.83 -33.51 14.68
C PHE A 192 13.86 -32.37 15.71
N SER A 193 14.87 -31.51 15.63
CA SER A 193 14.97 -30.38 16.56
C SER A 193 13.90 -29.32 16.24
N THR A 194 13.09 -28.98 17.23
CA THR A 194 12.10 -27.90 17.21
C THR A 194 12.65 -26.59 17.79
N THR A 195 13.90 -26.60 18.24
CA THR A 195 14.58 -25.45 18.85
C THR A 195 14.58 -24.27 17.88
N ARG A 196 14.15 -23.09 18.38
CA ARG A 196 13.98 -21.87 17.58
C ARG A 196 13.07 -22.05 16.36
N GLY A 197 12.12 -22.97 16.42
CA GLY A 197 11.05 -23.07 15.43
C GLY A 197 10.17 -21.81 15.44
N LEU A 198 9.54 -21.54 14.31
CA LEU A 198 8.63 -20.40 14.13
C LEU A 198 7.30 -20.89 13.55
N THR A 199 6.20 -20.38 14.10
CA THR A 199 4.84 -20.59 13.61
C THR A 199 4.39 -19.35 12.85
N HIS A 200 4.07 -19.54 11.58
CA HIS A 200 3.63 -18.49 10.66
C HIS A 200 2.11 -18.53 10.54
N LEU A 201 1.43 -17.42 10.81
CA LEU A 201 -0.04 -17.32 10.78
C LEU A 201 -0.47 -16.63 9.49
N PHE A 202 -1.26 -17.32 8.68
CA PHE A 202 -1.74 -16.82 7.39
C PHE A 202 -3.25 -16.66 7.38
N SER A 203 -3.75 -15.61 6.72
CA SER A 203 -5.18 -15.41 6.46
C SER A 203 -5.41 -15.04 5.00
N HIS A 204 -6.66 -15.07 4.56
CA HIS A 204 -7.04 -14.50 3.25
C HIS A 204 -6.66 -13.02 3.20
N GLY A 205 -5.93 -12.63 2.16
CA GLY A 205 -5.73 -11.23 1.81
C GLY A 205 -6.77 -10.74 0.82
N THR A 206 -6.86 -9.43 0.61
CA THR A 206 -7.69 -8.88 -0.46
C THR A 206 -7.34 -9.55 -1.81
N PRO A 207 -8.32 -10.18 -2.49
CA PRO A 207 -8.09 -10.80 -3.78
C PRO A 207 -7.52 -9.82 -4.80
N LEU A 208 -6.73 -10.33 -5.75
CA LEU A 208 -6.40 -9.56 -6.94
C LEU A 208 -7.58 -9.66 -7.90
N GLU A 209 -8.06 -8.52 -8.39
CA GLU A 209 -9.09 -8.51 -9.42
C GLU A 209 -8.56 -9.25 -10.67
N PRO A 210 -9.44 -9.93 -11.42
CA PRO A 210 -9.04 -10.61 -12.64
C PRO A 210 -8.25 -9.68 -13.56
N ILE A 211 -7.09 -10.14 -14.04
CA ILE A 211 -6.24 -9.34 -14.92
C ILE A 211 -7.01 -9.06 -16.22
N PRO A 212 -7.29 -7.78 -16.55
CA PRO A 212 -8.12 -7.43 -17.69
C PRO A 212 -7.47 -7.82 -19.02
N SER A 213 -8.30 -8.04 -20.05
CA SER A 213 -7.81 -8.18 -21.42
C SER A 213 -7.34 -6.82 -21.95
N VAL A 214 -6.54 -6.84 -23.02
CA VAL A 214 -6.03 -5.59 -23.62
C VAL A 214 -7.19 -4.73 -24.15
N GLU A 215 -8.25 -5.36 -24.66
CA GLU A 215 -9.45 -4.71 -25.21
C GLU A 215 -10.25 -4.01 -24.10
N SER A 216 -10.46 -4.69 -22.96
CA SER A 216 -11.16 -4.09 -21.81
C SER A 216 -10.45 -2.85 -21.24
N PHE A 217 -9.16 -2.73 -21.51
CA PHE A 217 -8.35 -1.57 -21.12
C PHE A 217 -8.65 -0.32 -21.94
N GLU A 218 -9.06 -0.46 -23.20
CA GLU A 218 -9.37 0.65 -24.08
C GLU A 218 -10.66 1.35 -23.63
N ASP A 219 -11.69 0.57 -23.29
CA ASP A 219 -12.94 1.07 -22.70
C ASP A 219 -12.72 1.78 -21.36
N LEU A 220 -11.78 1.28 -20.56
CA LEU A 220 -11.34 1.89 -19.30
C LEU A 220 -10.45 3.11 -19.51
N SER A 221 -9.71 3.27 -20.61
CA SER A 221 -8.89 4.47 -20.82
C SER A 221 -9.74 5.70 -21.20
N VAL A 222 -10.85 5.49 -21.90
CA VAL A 222 -11.77 6.56 -22.33
C VAL A 222 -12.70 7.01 -21.18
N ASN A 223 -13.10 6.08 -20.29
CA ASN A 223 -14.02 6.35 -19.19
C ASN A 223 -13.40 6.23 -17.78
N GLY A 224 -12.21 5.67 -17.63
CA GLY A 224 -11.63 5.23 -16.36
C GLY A 224 -10.69 6.24 -15.70
N SER A 225 -10.09 7.19 -16.42
CA SER A 225 -9.51 8.38 -15.77
C SER A 225 -10.60 9.19 -15.04
N ARG A 226 -11.86 9.12 -15.52
CA ARG A 226 -13.03 9.69 -14.81
C ARG A 226 -13.45 8.85 -13.61
N LYS A 227 -13.45 7.51 -13.70
CA LYS A 227 -13.84 6.63 -12.57
C LYS A 227 -12.78 6.53 -11.46
N ALA A 228 -11.48 6.52 -11.79
CA ALA A 228 -10.40 6.43 -10.79
C ALA A 228 -10.28 7.72 -9.95
N ALA A 229 -10.54 8.89 -10.56
CA ALA A 229 -10.60 10.17 -9.86
C ALA A 229 -11.93 10.40 -9.08
N GLN A 230 -12.97 9.60 -9.36
CA GLN A 230 -14.31 9.68 -8.75
C GLN A 230 -14.59 8.60 -7.69
N HIS A 231 -13.57 8.03 -7.07
CA HIS A 231 -13.82 7.34 -5.81
C HIS A 231 -14.05 8.40 -4.72
N CYS A 232 -15.30 8.85 -4.58
CA CYS A 232 -15.72 9.53 -3.37
C CYS A 232 -15.38 8.61 -2.20
N LEU A 233 -14.42 9.03 -1.38
CA LEU A 233 -14.09 8.31 -0.17
C LEU A 233 -15.34 8.26 0.70
N GLY A 234 -15.79 7.05 1.06
CA GLY A 234 -16.89 6.90 2.00
C GLY A 234 -16.59 7.67 3.29
N SER A 235 -17.61 8.17 3.97
CA SER A 235 -17.47 8.96 5.21
C SER A 235 -16.66 8.25 6.31
N THR A 236 -16.59 6.93 6.26
CA THR A 236 -15.82 6.08 7.18
C THR A 236 -14.33 6.00 6.85
N HIS A 237 -13.91 6.41 5.66
CA HIS A 237 -12.52 6.34 5.20
C HIS A 237 -11.60 7.23 6.05
N PRO A 238 -10.37 6.78 6.40
CA PRO A 238 -9.46 7.54 7.26
C PRO A 238 -9.15 8.96 6.75
N VAL A 239 -8.91 9.12 5.45
CA VAL A 239 -8.66 10.45 4.84
C VAL A 239 -9.92 11.33 4.88
N ALA A 240 -11.11 10.75 4.72
CA ALA A 240 -12.38 11.50 4.80
C ALA A 240 -12.66 11.96 6.24
N LYS A 241 -12.37 11.12 7.23
CA LYS A 241 -12.44 11.48 8.67
C LYS A 241 -11.46 12.61 9.01
N LEU A 242 -10.21 12.51 8.55
CA LEU A 242 -9.20 13.56 8.75
C LEU A 242 -9.63 14.88 8.11
N LYS A 243 -10.09 14.84 6.86
CA LYS A 243 -10.63 15.99 6.14
C LYS A 243 -11.75 16.66 6.94
N SER A 244 -12.77 15.91 7.36
CA SER A 244 -13.88 16.43 8.15
C SER A 244 -13.44 17.02 9.49
N LYS A 245 -12.47 16.40 10.16
CA LYS A 245 -11.88 16.92 11.40
C LYS A 245 -11.21 18.28 11.16
N ILE A 246 -10.40 18.41 10.11
CA ILE A 246 -9.73 19.66 9.77
C ILE A 246 -10.74 20.73 9.38
N GLU A 247 -11.74 20.41 8.55
CA GLU A 247 -12.80 21.34 8.16
C GLU A 247 -13.55 21.90 9.39
N ASN A 248 -13.92 21.03 10.34
CA ASN A 248 -14.55 21.45 11.60
C ASN A 248 -13.63 22.33 12.46
N CYS A 249 -12.33 22.01 12.51
CA CYS A 249 -11.36 22.84 13.22
C CYS A 249 -11.25 24.24 12.59
N LEU A 250 -11.19 24.35 11.26
CA LEU A 250 -11.04 25.63 10.57
C LEU A 250 -12.32 26.48 10.62
N GLN A 251 -13.50 25.86 10.67
CA GLN A 251 -14.79 26.57 10.74
C GLN A 251 -14.91 27.49 11.97
N HIS A 252 -14.26 27.14 13.06
CA HIS A 252 -14.32 27.88 14.33
C HIS A 252 -13.04 28.69 14.61
N CYS A 253 -12.16 28.83 13.61
CA CYS A 253 -10.90 29.53 13.76
C CYS A 253 -10.91 30.87 13.02
N ASP A 254 -10.38 31.90 13.68
CA ASP A 254 -9.97 33.13 13.00
C ASP A 254 -8.54 32.94 12.49
N ILE A 255 -8.40 32.46 11.25
CA ILE A 255 -7.09 32.26 10.64
C ILE A 255 -6.51 33.67 10.37
N PRO A 256 -5.31 34.01 10.89
CA PRO A 256 -4.77 35.37 10.94
C PRO A 256 -5.15 36.28 9.79
N GLY A 257 -4.46 36.36 8.68
CA GLY A 257 -4.99 37.13 7.56
C GLY A 257 -6.19 36.45 6.91
N THR A 258 -7.37 36.21 7.51
CA THR A 258 -8.62 35.84 6.76
C THR A 258 -9.90 36.58 7.18
N SER A 259 -9.93 37.21 8.35
CA SER A 259 -11.08 38.02 8.77
C SER A 259 -11.36 39.21 7.84
N ILE A 260 -12.65 39.44 7.54
CA ILE A 260 -13.17 40.63 6.86
C ILE A 260 -14.10 41.33 7.85
N ASN A 261 -13.80 42.58 8.21
CA ASN A 261 -14.61 43.38 9.15
C ASN A 261 -14.87 42.72 10.53
N GLY A 262 -13.95 41.90 11.04
CA GLY A 262 -14.07 41.23 12.34
C GLY A 262 -14.86 39.92 12.34
N PHE A 263 -15.31 39.44 11.17
CA PHE A 263 -15.95 38.14 11.02
C PHE A 263 -15.09 37.22 10.12
N CYS A 264 -14.73 36.04 10.63
CA CYS A 264 -14.11 34.99 9.83
C CYS A 264 -15.21 34.08 9.27
N LYS A 265 -15.48 34.17 7.96
CA LYS A 265 -16.36 33.20 7.28
C LYS A 265 -15.66 32.70 6.01
N LEU A 266 -14.90 31.61 6.16
CA LEU A 266 -14.32 30.90 5.03
C LEU A 266 -15.45 30.36 4.14
N LYS A 267 -15.48 30.76 2.86
CA LYS A 267 -16.42 30.15 1.90
C LYS A 267 -15.98 28.72 1.63
N ARG A 268 -16.80 27.74 2.02
CA ARG A 268 -16.58 26.33 1.71
C ARG A 268 -17.12 26.04 0.33
N ILE A 269 -16.28 25.50 -0.54
CA ILE A 269 -16.66 25.13 -1.90
C ILE A 269 -16.54 23.61 -2.00
N ALA A 270 -17.68 22.93 -2.10
CA ALA A 270 -17.71 21.48 -2.25
C ALA A 270 -17.45 21.11 -3.71
N THR A 271 -16.57 20.14 -3.95
CA THR A 271 -16.28 19.60 -5.29
C THR A 271 -17.02 18.28 -5.57
N THR A 272 -17.87 17.80 -4.66
CA THR A 272 -18.48 16.47 -4.75
C THR A 272 -19.96 16.51 -5.14
N ASN A 273 -20.38 15.48 -5.89
CA ASN A 273 -21.76 15.27 -6.33
C ASN A 273 -22.75 15.24 -5.14
N LYS A 274 -23.98 15.67 -5.41
CA LYS A 274 -25.15 15.76 -4.50
C LYS A 274 -25.53 14.51 -3.69
N SER A 275 -24.79 13.40 -3.74
CA SER A 275 -25.11 12.16 -3.02
C SER A 275 -24.63 12.12 -1.56
N ASP A 276 -23.73 13.03 -1.14
CA ASP A 276 -23.32 13.16 0.28
C ASP A 276 -24.18 14.18 1.06
N ALA A 277 -25.31 14.61 0.48
CA ALA A 277 -26.31 15.40 1.20
C ALA A 277 -27.14 14.51 2.13
N ASP A 278 -26.48 13.85 3.09
CA ASP A 278 -27.20 13.34 4.24
C ASP A 278 -27.54 14.53 5.14
N ASN A 279 -28.83 14.84 5.13
CA ASN A 279 -29.47 15.99 5.72
C ASN A 279 -29.27 16.04 7.24
N SER A 280 -28.59 17.08 7.74
CA SER A 280 -29.00 17.76 8.98
C SER A 280 -28.27 19.10 9.24
N TYR A 281 -27.11 19.37 8.64
CA TYR A 281 -26.30 20.52 9.05
C TYR A 281 -26.47 21.81 8.22
N ASN A 282 -27.11 21.77 7.04
CA ASN A 282 -27.28 22.97 6.21
C ASN A 282 -28.52 23.83 6.53
N LYS A 283 -29.35 23.45 7.51
CA LYS A 283 -30.60 24.18 7.83
C LYS A 283 -30.56 25.02 9.10
N ALA A 284 -29.50 24.91 9.92
CA ALA A 284 -29.45 25.55 11.23
C ALA A 284 -28.77 26.95 11.26
N CYS A 285 -28.24 27.46 10.15
CA CYS A 285 -27.49 28.74 10.15
C CYS A 285 -28.29 29.95 9.60
N CYS A 286 -29.58 29.79 9.30
CA CYS A 286 -30.39 30.84 8.67
C CYS A 286 -31.62 31.31 9.46
N GLN A 287 -31.78 30.96 10.75
CA GLN A 287 -32.98 31.36 11.50
C GLN A 287 -32.77 32.36 12.66
N ASP A 288 -31.54 32.72 13.05
CA ASP A 288 -31.34 33.53 14.27
C ASP A 288 -30.61 34.89 14.11
N LEU A 289 -30.53 35.47 12.91
CA LEU A 289 -29.88 36.77 12.72
C LEU A 289 -30.64 37.74 11.80
N SER A 290 -31.96 37.81 11.93
CA SER A 290 -32.80 38.77 11.15
C SER A 290 -32.70 40.24 11.61
N HIS A 291 -31.90 40.56 12.64
CA HIS A 291 -31.93 41.89 13.25
C HIS A 291 -30.62 42.71 13.24
N LEU A 292 -29.50 42.22 12.67
CA LEU A 292 -28.23 42.96 12.75
C LEU A 292 -27.40 43.06 11.46
N CYS A 293 -28.02 42.99 10.29
CA CYS A 293 -27.37 43.27 9.01
C CYS A 293 -28.34 44.04 8.10
N GLN A 294 -28.41 45.36 8.26
CA GLN A 294 -29.25 46.21 7.41
C GLN A 294 -28.52 46.87 6.25
N ASP A 295 -27.19 46.74 6.12
CA ASP A 295 -26.47 47.27 4.98
C ASP A 295 -25.28 46.37 4.63
N ILE A 296 -25.20 45.97 3.35
CA ILE A 296 -24.25 45.06 2.68
C ILE A 296 -24.78 43.63 2.46
N ASP A 297 -25.21 43.42 1.23
CA ASP A 297 -25.78 42.23 0.62
C ASP A 297 -24.68 41.17 0.31
N CYS A 298 -24.01 40.62 1.34
CA CYS A 298 -22.89 39.67 1.18
C CYS A 298 -23.24 38.19 1.43
N CYS A 299 -24.53 37.85 1.48
CA CYS A 299 -25.01 36.49 1.71
C CYS A 299 -25.96 36.01 0.60
N GLN A 300 -25.64 36.28 -0.67
CA GLN A 300 -26.22 35.50 -1.75
C GLN A 300 -25.42 34.19 -1.87
N THR A 301 -25.95 33.13 -1.29
CA THR A 301 -25.68 31.79 -1.80
C THR A 301 -26.23 31.78 -3.21
N ASP A 302 -25.36 31.70 -4.22
CA ASP A 302 -25.79 31.39 -5.58
C ASP A 302 -26.51 30.04 -5.52
N ASP A 303 -27.84 30.06 -5.48
CA ASP A 303 -28.71 28.87 -5.56
C ASP A 303 -28.58 28.12 -6.90
N ASN A 304 -27.69 28.61 -7.79
CA ASN A 304 -27.29 28.01 -9.05
C ASN A 304 -25.95 27.26 -9.02
N PHE A 305 -25.30 27.10 -7.85
CA PHE A 305 -24.05 26.33 -7.76
C PHE A 305 -24.31 24.83 -7.89
N ASP A 306 -24.33 24.31 -9.12
CA ASP A 306 -24.40 22.89 -9.37
C ASP A 306 -23.06 22.23 -9.00
N GLY A 307 -23.05 21.39 -7.96
CA GLY A 307 -21.88 20.67 -7.45
C GLY A 307 -21.27 19.63 -8.42
N THR A 308 -21.57 19.74 -9.72
CA THR A 308 -21.09 18.90 -10.82
C THR A 308 -20.05 19.61 -11.70
N LEU A 309 -19.69 20.87 -11.42
CA LEU A 309 -19.01 21.74 -12.38
C LEU A 309 -17.52 21.43 -12.65
N PHE A 310 -16.78 20.84 -11.70
CA PHE A 310 -15.31 20.76 -11.80
C PHE A 310 -14.80 19.32 -11.93
N LYS A 311 -13.88 19.11 -12.88
CA LYS A 311 -13.27 17.79 -13.17
C LYS A 311 -12.18 17.38 -12.17
N ASP A 312 -11.49 18.35 -11.58
CA ASP A 312 -10.38 18.15 -10.64
C ASP A 312 -10.20 19.39 -9.73
N LEU A 313 -9.41 19.22 -8.65
CA LEU A 313 -9.12 20.29 -7.69
C LEU A 313 -8.40 21.51 -8.32
N PRO A 314 -7.38 21.35 -9.20
CA PRO A 314 -6.75 22.49 -9.88
C PRO A 314 -7.74 23.39 -10.63
N SER A 315 -8.68 22.81 -11.39
CA SER A 315 -9.70 23.55 -12.14
C SER A 315 -10.62 24.34 -11.21
N ALA A 316 -11.01 23.74 -10.07
CA ALA A 316 -11.87 24.39 -9.10
C ALA A 316 -11.17 25.59 -8.43
N ILE A 317 -9.88 25.47 -8.11
CA ILE A 317 -9.09 26.57 -7.56
C ILE A 317 -8.98 27.72 -8.56
N GLN A 318 -8.64 27.41 -9.82
CA GLN A 318 -8.56 28.43 -10.88
C GLN A 318 -9.88 29.19 -11.06
N TYR A 319 -11.02 28.49 -11.00
CA TYR A 319 -12.33 29.12 -11.04
C TYR A 319 -12.52 30.08 -9.86
N CYS A 320 -12.22 29.65 -8.63
CA CYS A 320 -12.36 30.49 -7.43
C CYS A 320 -11.52 31.77 -7.52
N LEU A 321 -10.27 31.64 -8.00
CA LEU A 321 -9.36 32.76 -8.20
C LEU A 321 -9.88 33.75 -9.25
N LYS A 322 -10.37 33.25 -10.40
CA LYS A 322 -10.93 34.09 -11.48
C LYS A 322 -12.26 34.75 -11.09
N ALA A 323 -13.09 34.06 -10.31
CA ALA A 323 -14.35 34.58 -9.77
C ALA A 323 -14.14 35.50 -8.56
N GLN A 324 -12.89 35.79 -8.19
CA GLN A 324 -12.51 36.65 -7.06
C GLN A 324 -13.14 36.20 -5.72
N HIS A 325 -13.37 34.89 -5.55
CA HIS A 325 -13.76 34.34 -4.27
C HIS A 325 -12.58 34.42 -3.30
N SER A 326 -12.79 35.03 -2.13
CA SER A 326 -11.76 35.16 -1.09
C SER A 326 -12.38 35.57 0.26
N PRO A 327 -11.91 35.02 1.40
CA PRO A 327 -11.08 33.82 1.51
C PRO A 327 -11.90 32.55 1.21
N PHE A 328 -11.23 31.47 0.78
CA PHE A 328 -11.90 30.20 0.54
C PHE A 328 -11.09 29.00 1.02
N VAL A 329 -11.81 27.92 1.34
CA VAL A 329 -11.24 26.59 1.56
C VAL A 329 -11.93 25.61 0.63
N ILE A 330 -11.11 24.84 -0.09
CA ILE A 330 -11.55 23.82 -1.01
C ILE A 330 -10.71 22.57 -0.82
N SER A 331 -11.34 21.40 -0.91
CA SER A 331 -10.64 20.12 -0.80
C SER A 331 -11.11 19.19 -1.91
N GLY A 332 -10.21 18.32 -2.37
CA GLY A 332 -10.48 17.44 -3.48
C GLY A 332 -9.24 16.62 -3.85
N THR A 333 -9.27 16.01 -5.03
CA THR A 333 -8.17 15.23 -5.56
C THR A 333 -7.41 15.99 -6.66
N GLU A 334 -6.09 15.87 -6.65
CA GLU A 334 -5.22 16.25 -7.75
C GLU A 334 -4.63 14.99 -8.38
N THR A 335 -4.58 14.94 -9.71
CA THR A 335 -3.98 13.84 -10.47
C THR A 335 -2.69 14.30 -11.15
N ASP A 336 -1.58 13.62 -10.88
CA ASP A 336 -0.26 13.84 -11.46
C ASP A 336 0.38 12.51 -11.88
N PHE A 337 0.32 12.20 -13.17
CA PHE A 337 0.98 11.03 -13.76
C PHE A 337 2.44 11.29 -14.16
N ASN A 338 3.09 12.36 -13.69
CA ASN A 338 4.54 12.56 -13.86
C ASN A 338 5.35 12.04 -12.66
N VAL A 339 4.69 11.50 -11.65
CA VAL A 339 5.31 10.82 -10.52
C VAL A 339 4.95 9.33 -10.56
N PRO A 340 5.91 8.42 -10.36
CA PRO A 340 5.61 7.00 -10.28
C PRO A 340 4.91 6.69 -8.96
N VAL A 341 4.20 5.56 -8.93
CA VAL A 341 3.74 4.97 -7.69
C VAL A 341 4.95 4.54 -6.86
N THR A 342 5.02 4.98 -5.61
CA THR A 342 5.98 4.53 -4.61
C THR A 342 5.28 4.31 -3.26
N SER A 343 6.01 3.97 -2.21
CA SER A 343 5.47 3.97 -0.84
C SER A 343 5.04 5.35 -0.35
N CYS A 344 5.57 6.45 -0.92
CA CYS A 344 5.29 7.82 -0.47
C CYS A 344 4.59 8.68 -1.53
N THR A 345 4.60 8.28 -2.80
CA THR A 345 4.01 9.03 -3.91
C THR A 345 2.92 8.20 -4.58
N TYR A 346 1.78 8.82 -4.84
CA TYR A 346 0.67 8.21 -5.56
C TYR A 346 0.19 9.21 -6.62
N PRO A 347 -0.17 8.77 -7.85
CA PRO A 347 -0.60 9.68 -8.91
C PRO A 347 -1.87 10.46 -8.61
N ILE A 348 -2.70 10.00 -7.66
CA ILE A 348 -3.91 10.69 -7.23
C ILE A 348 -3.74 11.04 -5.75
N THR A 349 -3.87 12.31 -5.38
CA THR A 349 -3.67 12.75 -3.99
C THR A 349 -4.80 13.62 -3.51
N HIS A 350 -5.16 13.48 -2.23
CA HIS A 350 -6.14 14.28 -1.53
C HIS A 350 -5.46 15.53 -0.95
N LYS A 351 -5.95 16.69 -1.35
CA LYS A 351 -5.43 17.98 -0.89
C LYS A 351 -6.54 18.86 -0.35
N MET A 352 -6.20 19.68 0.62
CA MET A 352 -7.02 20.81 1.08
C MET A 352 -6.25 22.10 0.84
N VAL A 353 -6.90 23.05 0.17
CA VAL A 353 -6.32 24.33 -0.21
C VAL A 353 -7.06 25.44 0.51
N ILE A 354 -6.29 26.28 1.21
CA ILE A 354 -6.74 27.46 1.92
C ILE A 354 -6.12 28.64 1.21
N CYS A 355 -6.93 29.58 0.75
CA CYS A 355 -6.45 30.70 -0.04
C CYS A 355 -7.09 32.01 0.43
N ARG A 356 -6.27 33.07 0.44
CA ARG A 356 -6.74 34.45 0.51
C ARG A 356 -6.13 35.25 -0.61
N THR A 357 -6.99 35.98 -1.31
CA THR A 357 -6.59 37.04 -2.25
C THR A 357 -7.02 38.42 -1.73
N ARG A 358 -6.30 39.46 -2.16
CA ARG A 358 -6.56 40.88 -1.90
C ARG A 358 -6.21 41.73 -3.11
N PRO A 359 -6.79 42.94 -3.25
CA PRO A 359 -6.45 43.84 -4.35
C PRO A 359 -5.02 44.44 -4.31
N LYS A 360 -4.31 44.38 -3.18
CA LYS A 360 -2.97 44.98 -3.00
C LYS A 360 -1.98 43.96 -2.41
N GLU A 361 -0.70 44.07 -2.78
CA GLU A 361 0.39 43.14 -2.43
C GLU A 361 1.07 43.38 -1.07
N SER A 362 0.70 44.41 -0.32
CA SER A 362 1.37 44.75 0.95
C SER A 362 1.19 43.65 2.01
N GLU A 363 2.28 43.28 2.69
CA GLU A 363 2.33 42.40 3.88
C GLU A 363 1.94 40.91 3.65
N LEU A 364 1.86 40.44 2.40
CA LEU A 364 1.42 39.07 2.11
C LEU A 364 2.30 37.95 2.71
N ASN A 365 3.61 38.16 2.79
CA ASN A 365 4.52 37.16 3.37
C ASN A 365 4.31 37.02 4.89
N GLU A 366 4.18 38.14 5.61
CA GLU A 366 3.93 38.12 7.07
C GLU A 366 2.57 37.48 7.39
N GLU A 367 1.55 37.77 6.58
CA GLU A 367 0.24 37.11 6.72
C GLU A 367 0.32 35.61 6.47
N LEU A 368 1.04 35.19 5.43
CA LEU A 368 1.23 33.78 5.12
C LEU A 368 1.98 33.07 6.25
N ASP A 369 2.99 33.69 6.85
CA ASP A 369 3.73 33.14 8.00
C ASP A 369 2.83 32.89 9.20
N LEU A 370 2.00 33.87 9.54
CA LEU A 370 1.05 33.77 10.65
C LEU A 370 -0.01 32.70 10.37
N ALA A 371 -0.58 32.68 9.15
CA ALA A 371 -1.58 31.71 8.76
C ALA A 371 -1.01 30.28 8.73
N GLN A 372 0.17 30.08 8.16
CA GLN A 372 0.87 28.78 8.13
C GLN A 372 1.11 28.28 9.55
N LYS A 373 1.73 29.09 10.42
CA LYS A 373 2.01 28.70 11.81
C LYS A 373 0.72 28.35 12.57
N PHE A 374 -0.32 29.15 12.39
CA PHE A 374 -1.63 28.91 13.01
C PHE A 374 -2.22 27.56 12.56
N ILE A 375 -2.27 27.32 11.25
CA ILE A 375 -2.84 26.09 10.68
C ILE A 375 -2.04 24.88 11.14
N THR A 376 -0.71 24.90 11.03
CA THR A 376 0.18 23.83 11.50
C THR A 376 -0.10 23.46 12.97
N ASN A 377 -0.14 24.46 13.86
CA ASN A 377 -0.40 24.23 15.28
C ASN A 377 -1.79 23.65 15.56
N LYS A 378 -2.78 23.92 14.71
CA LYS A 378 -4.15 23.42 14.87
C LYS A 378 -4.35 22.02 14.30
N ILE A 379 -3.80 21.72 13.13
CA ILE A 379 -4.09 20.47 12.41
C ILE A 379 -3.10 19.34 12.77
N CYS A 380 -1.89 19.68 13.18
CA CYS A 380 -0.85 18.71 13.49
C CYS A 380 0.01 19.12 14.71
N PRO A 381 -0.59 19.33 15.90
CA PRO A 381 0.13 19.79 17.08
C PRO A 381 1.21 18.81 17.58
N THR A 382 1.10 17.54 17.22
CA THR A 382 2.02 16.46 17.64
C THR A 382 3.14 16.20 16.65
N LEU A 383 3.08 16.74 15.42
CA LEU A 383 4.08 16.50 14.40
C LEU A 383 5.19 17.56 14.48
N THR A 384 6.43 17.10 14.45
CA THR A 384 7.56 17.98 14.14
C THR A 384 7.60 18.19 12.64
N LEU A 385 7.42 19.45 12.23
CA LEU A 385 7.58 19.88 10.83
C LEU A 385 8.87 20.66 10.68
N SER A 386 9.62 20.38 9.63
CA SER A 386 10.80 21.16 9.22
C SER A 386 10.64 21.62 7.78
N GLU A 387 11.29 22.75 7.45
CA GLU A 387 11.48 23.22 6.06
C GLU A 387 12.55 22.41 5.32
N ASP A 388 12.91 21.23 5.84
CA ASP A 388 13.89 20.38 5.18
C ASP A 388 13.38 20.07 3.77
N GLN A 389 14.24 20.33 2.77
CA GLN A 389 14.12 19.62 1.49
C GLN A 389 13.97 18.14 1.83
N ILE A 390 13.08 17.42 1.14
CA ILE A 390 12.85 15.98 1.28
C ILE A 390 14.23 15.29 1.25
N SER A 391 14.88 15.19 2.41
CA SER A 391 16.27 14.78 2.49
C SER A 391 16.18 13.28 2.60
N CYS A 392 16.25 12.68 1.44
CA CYS A 392 16.34 11.24 1.34
C CYS A 392 17.68 10.86 1.96
N GLN A 393 17.64 10.45 3.23
CA GLN A 393 18.79 9.83 3.85
C GLN A 393 19.25 8.70 2.93
N LYS A 394 20.52 8.74 2.52
CA LYS A 394 21.19 7.65 1.81
C LYS A 394 20.94 6.36 2.58
N SER A 395 20.03 5.55 2.08
CA SER A 395 19.77 4.24 2.66
C SER A 395 21.05 3.42 2.47
N PRO A 396 21.64 2.82 3.51
CA PRO A 396 22.89 2.11 3.37
C PRO A 396 22.76 0.94 2.38
N GLY A 397 23.50 1.02 1.27
CA GLY A 397 24.29 -0.09 0.75
C GLY A 397 23.61 -1.33 0.16
N LEU A 398 22.34 -1.28 -0.27
CA LEU A 398 21.85 -2.31 -1.18
C LEU A 398 22.26 -1.92 -2.60
N ASP A 399 23.39 -2.48 -3.06
CA ASP A 399 23.88 -2.36 -4.43
C ASP A 399 22.88 -3.02 -5.40
N PHE A 400 21.83 -2.26 -5.73
CA PHE A 400 20.74 -2.65 -6.62
C PHE A 400 21.24 -2.97 -8.05
N ASN A 401 22.52 -2.70 -8.34
CA ASN A 401 23.17 -3.01 -9.60
C ASN A 401 23.54 -4.50 -9.75
N LYS A 402 23.61 -5.27 -8.67
CA LYS A 402 23.91 -6.72 -8.74
C LYS A 402 22.62 -7.52 -8.88
N THR A 403 22.39 -8.00 -10.09
CA THR A 403 21.22 -8.74 -10.61
C THR A 403 20.90 -10.09 -9.95
N GLN A 404 21.47 -10.45 -8.79
CA GLN A 404 21.27 -11.77 -8.18
C GLN A 404 20.52 -11.71 -6.84
N MET A 405 19.19 -11.59 -6.93
CA MET A 405 18.28 -11.69 -5.77
C MET A 405 18.37 -13.05 -5.03
N SER A 406 19.01 -14.06 -5.63
CA SER A 406 19.17 -15.40 -5.04
C SER A 406 20.10 -15.43 -3.83
N SER A 407 21.08 -14.52 -3.75
CA SER A 407 22.02 -14.42 -2.63
C SER A 407 21.54 -13.50 -1.51
N PHE A 408 20.38 -12.85 -1.67
CA PHE A 408 19.84 -11.92 -0.70
C PHE A 408 19.35 -12.70 0.52
N LYS A 409 19.57 -12.14 1.71
CA LYS A 409 18.91 -12.60 2.93
C LYS A 409 17.48 -12.05 2.99
N PRO A 410 16.57 -12.67 3.76
CA PRO A 410 15.22 -12.13 3.98
C PRO A 410 15.21 -10.65 4.42
N SER A 411 16.17 -10.24 5.25
CA SER A 411 16.33 -8.83 5.64
C SER A 411 16.55 -7.88 4.47
N ASP A 412 17.28 -8.34 3.44
CA ASP A 412 17.67 -7.51 2.30
C ASP A 412 16.46 -7.21 1.41
N TYR A 413 15.59 -8.21 1.20
CA TYR A 413 14.29 -8.01 0.52
C TYR A 413 13.39 -7.03 1.28
N HIS A 414 13.35 -7.14 2.61
CA HIS A 414 12.53 -6.23 3.42
C HIS A 414 13.10 -4.81 3.45
N ALA A 415 14.42 -4.69 3.50
CA ALA A 415 15.11 -3.42 3.40
C ALA A 415 14.88 -2.79 2.02
N LEU A 416 14.88 -3.55 0.92
CA LEU A 416 14.47 -3.05 -0.40
C LEU A 416 13.06 -2.45 -0.38
N ARG A 417 12.09 -3.11 0.28
CA ARG A 417 10.72 -2.61 0.39
C ARG A 417 10.62 -1.33 1.23
N LYS A 418 11.38 -1.26 2.34
CA LYS A 418 11.36 -0.13 3.26
C LYS A 418 12.25 1.03 2.83
N ARG A 419 13.09 0.83 1.81
CA ARG A 419 14.01 1.84 1.32
C ARG A 419 13.22 3.04 0.86
N ARG A 420 13.54 4.20 1.41
CA ARG A 420 13.09 5.47 0.87
C ARG A 420 14.01 5.84 -0.29
N ARG A 421 13.40 6.09 -1.43
CA ARG A 421 14.06 6.53 -2.66
C ARG A 421 14.74 7.89 -2.45
N GLU A 422 15.86 8.14 -3.11
CA GLU A 422 16.37 9.50 -3.28
C GLU A 422 15.47 10.34 -4.21
N LEU A 423 15.50 11.67 -4.04
CA LEU A 423 14.76 12.57 -4.90
C LEU A 423 15.26 12.37 -6.35
N PHE A 424 14.33 12.05 -7.26
CA PHE A 424 14.58 11.78 -8.68
C PHE A 424 15.25 10.45 -9.08
N GLU A 425 15.40 9.40 -8.25
CA GLU A 425 15.97 8.11 -8.72
C GLU A 425 15.15 7.42 -9.84
N TRP A 426 13.93 7.88 -10.13
CA TRP A 426 13.10 7.41 -11.24
C TRP A 426 13.33 8.19 -12.55
N ARG A 427 14.12 9.26 -12.50
CA ARG A 427 14.60 10.00 -13.66
C ARG A 427 16.13 9.89 -13.72
N PRO A 428 16.74 10.12 -14.88
CA PRO A 428 18.19 10.19 -14.94
C PRO A 428 18.67 11.44 -14.18
N SER A 429 19.84 11.37 -13.55
CA SER A 429 20.40 12.51 -12.80
C SER A 429 20.66 13.68 -13.75
N GLY A 430 20.13 14.86 -13.42
CA GLY A 430 20.40 16.12 -14.11
C GLY A 430 20.70 17.20 -13.08
N ASP A 431 21.64 18.09 -13.41
CA ASP A 431 21.88 19.28 -12.59
C ASP A 431 20.66 20.22 -12.71
N GLN A 432 20.13 20.63 -11.56
CA GLN A 432 19.03 21.59 -11.33
C GLN A 432 17.62 21.00 -11.18
N VAL A 433 17.23 20.97 -9.91
CA VAL A 433 15.88 20.76 -9.41
C VAL A 433 15.07 22.04 -9.70
N ASN A 434 13.95 21.92 -10.43
CA ASN A 434 12.87 22.92 -10.65
C ASN A 434 12.82 23.76 -11.94
N LYS A 435 13.64 23.53 -12.96
CA LYS A 435 13.39 24.00 -14.34
C LYS A 435 13.65 22.84 -15.31
N VAL A 436 13.02 22.85 -16.49
CA VAL A 436 13.09 21.84 -17.57
C VAL A 436 14.28 20.89 -17.42
N TRP A 437 14.01 19.58 -17.25
CA TRP A 437 15.10 18.60 -17.07
C TRP A 437 15.94 18.50 -18.36
N ILE A 438 17.24 18.71 -18.22
CA ILE A 438 18.24 18.60 -19.29
C ILE A 438 19.28 17.57 -18.81
N PRO A 439 19.43 16.40 -19.48
CA PRO A 439 20.47 15.45 -19.10
C PRO A 439 21.86 16.12 -19.11
N SER A 440 22.80 15.69 -18.26
CA SER A 440 24.18 16.20 -18.30
C SER A 440 24.87 15.95 -19.64
N ASP A 441 24.43 14.93 -20.38
CA ASP A 441 25.03 14.43 -21.63
C ASP A 441 24.24 14.85 -22.89
N VAL A 442 23.58 16.01 -22.85
CA VAL A 442 22.84 16.56 -23.98
C VAL A 442 23.82 16.99 -25.08
N CYS A 443 23.57 16.52 -26.31
CA CYS A 443 24.37 16.83 -27.51
C CYS A 443 24.46 18.35 -27.79
N CYS A 444 23.43 19.11 -27.39
CA CYS A 444 23.20 20.52 -27.72
C CYS A 444 23.13 21.37 -26.45
N LYS A 445 23.99 22.38 -26.34
CA LYS A 445 23.95 23.36 -25.25
C LYS A 445 22.98 24.53 -25.48
N ASP A 446 22.31 24.55 -26.64
CA ASP A 446 21.38 25.61 -27.05
C ASP A 446 19.94 25.08 -26.99
N GLU A 447 19.14 25.63 -26.08
CA GLU A 447 17.72 25.29 -25.89
C GLU A 447 16.86 25.67 -27.11
N ASN A 448 17.31 26.61 -27.95
CA ASN A 448 16.57 27.05 -29.13
C ASN A 448 16.86 26.20 -30.38
N ASN A 449 17.83 25.28 -30.32
CA ASN A 449 18.24 24.46 -31.46
C ASN A 449 18.68 23.04 -31.03
N LEU A 450 17.74 22.29 -30.46
CA LEU A 450 17.97 20.93 -29.97
C LEU A 450 18.10 19.90 -31.12
N CYS A 451 19.08 18.99 -31.02
CA CYS A 451 19.15 17.82 -31.91
C CYS A 451 17.96 16.87 -31.65
N THR A 452 17.60 16.03 -32.63
CA THR A 452 16.45 15.12 -32.56
C THR A 452 16.39 14.31 -31.27
N SER A 453 17.52 13.77 -30.82
CA SER A 453 17.64 13.04 -29.56
C SER A 453 17.24 13.89 -28.35
N CYS A 454 17.69 15.14 -28.27
CA CYS A 454 17.36 16.02 -27.15
C CYS A 454 15.92 16.52 -27.22
N THR A 455 15.38 16.76 -28.41
CA THR A 455 13.94 17.05 -28.58
C THR A 455 13.08 15.90 -28.05
N LEU A 456 13.44 14.65 -28.34
CA LEU A 456 12.72 13.47 -27.83
C LEU A 456 12.77 13.38 -26.30
N GLU A 457 13.94 13.59 -25.69
CA GLU A 457 14.08 13.57 -24.23
C GLU A 457 13.31 14.71 -23.55
N THR A 458 13.40 15.94 -24.08
CA THR A 458 12.62 17.07 -23.57
C THR A 458 11.12 16.82 -23.68
N ASN A 459 10.66 16.25 -24.79
CA ASN A 459 9.25 15.88 -24.96
C ASN A 459 8.82 14.77 -24.00
N TYR A 460 9.70 13.79 -23.73
CA TYR A 460 9.41 12.70 -22.82
C TYR A 460 9.17 13.20 -21.38
N PHE A 461 10.00 14.11 -20.87
CA PHE A 461 9.93 14.62 -19.50
C PHE A 461 9.06 15.87 -19.29
N LYS A 462 8.15 16.18 -20.22
CA LYS A 462 7.29 17.36 -20.12
C LYS A 462 6.46 17.34 -18.84
N CYS A 463 6.64 18.35 -17.98
CA CYS A 463 5.89 18.48 -16.72
C CYS A 463 4.41 18.83 -16.94
N SER A 464 3.56 18.44 -15.98
CA SER A 464 2.18 18.93 -15.88
C SER A 464 2.08 20.20 -15.05
N ASP A 465 0.96 20.89 -15.22
CA ASP A 465 0.51 21.94 -14.31
C ASP A 465 0.11 21.31 -12.98
N LYS A 466 0.70 21.81 -11.88
CA LYS A 466 0.36 21.45 -10.50
C LYS A 466 -0.21 22.65 -9.77
N ILE A 467 -0.97 22.43 -8.69
CA ILE A 467 -1.44 23.51 -7.81
C ILE A 467 -0.24 24.31 -7.27
N GLU A 468 0.87 23.65 -6.95
CA GLU A 468 2.10 24.31 -6.50
C GLU A 468 2.71 25.26 -7.55
N ASN A 469 2.34 25.15 -8.84
CA ASN A 469 2.79 26.09 -9.88
C ASN A 469 2.02 27.43 -9.83
N LEU A 470 0.95 27.52 -9.04
CA LEU A 470 0.20 28.77 -8.84
C LEU A 470 0.94 29.75 -7.94
N VAL A 471 1.93 29.30 -7.16
CA VAL A 471 2.72 30.16 -6.28
C VAL A 471 4.07 30.52 -6.90
N THR A 472 4.62 31.68 -6.52
CA THR A 472 5.94 32.12 -7.00
C THR A 472 7.04 31.23 -6.41
N THR A 473 8.06 30.93 -7.21
CA THR A 473 9.16 30.04 -6.78
C THR A 473 9.90 30.56 -5.56
N GLU A 474 10.06 31.89 -5.43
CA GLU A 474 10.76 32.55 -4.32
C GLU A 474 10.01 32.48 -2.99
N SER A 475 8.68 32.41 -3.03
CA SER A 475 7.84 32.36 -1.83
C SER A 475 7.43 30.95 -1.43
N LYS A 476 7.72 29.96 -2.29
CA LYS A 476 7.31 28.58 -2.08
C LYS A 476 8.03 28.01 -0.87
N ARG A 477 7.26 27.47 0.07
CA ARG A 477 7.75 26.73 1.24
C ARG A 477 7.10 25.37 1.31
N GLU A 478 7.87 24.40 1.77
CA GLU A 478 7.47 23.00 1.90
C GLU A 478 7.83 22.54 3.31
N LEU A 479 6.83 22.08 4.06
CA LEU A 479 7.00 21.56 5.40
C LEU A 479 6.85 20.05 5.36
N CYS A 480 7.90 19.35 5.78
CA CYS A 480 7.95 17.90 5.79
C CYS A 480 7.88 17.35 7.21
N SER A 481 7.31 16.16 7.35
CA SER A 481 7.42 15.34 8.57
C SER A 481 7.82 13.94 8.18
N ASN A 482 8.89 13.41 8.78
CA ASN A 482 9.41 12.09 8.45
C ASN A 482 9.51 11.88 6.93
N GLY A 483 10.08 12.83 6.17
CA GLY A 483 10.26 12.74 4.72
C GLY A 483 8.98 12.76 3.87
N LEU A 484 7.81 13.03 4.46
CA LEU A 484 6.54 13.23 3.76
C LEU A 484 6.24 14.73 3.69
N LEU A 485 5.89 15.24 2.51
CA LEU A 485 5.47 16.63 2.32
C LEU A 485 4.06 16.83 2.88
N VAL A 486 3.93 17.50 4.03
CA VAL A 486 2.66 17.65 4.76
C VAL A 486 1.97 18.95 4.39
N ILE A 487 2.72 20.05 4.28
CA ILE A 487 2.19 21.37 3.92
C ILE A 487 3.06 22.00 2.84
N SER A 488 2.44 22.63 1.86
CA SER A 488 3.10 23.54 0.92
C SER A 488 2.40 24.89 0.95
N CYS A 489 3.14 25.99 0.88
CA CYS A 489 2.53 27.31 0.81
C CYS A 489 3.35 28.28 -0.03
N GLY A 490 2.74 29.40 -0.42
CA GLY A 490 3.42 30.47 -1.15
C GLY A 490 2.49 31.60 -1.54
N ILE A 491 3.08 32.64 -2.12
CA ILE A 491 2.40 33.80 -2.70
C ILE A 491 1.96 33.48 -4.12
N LEU A 492 0.71 33.80 -4.47
CA LEU A 492 0.17 33.58 -5.81
C LEU A 492 0.97 34.34 -6.87
N SER A 493 1.23 33.69 -8.00
CA SER A 493 1.79 34.37 -9.17
C SER A 493 0.75 35.30 -9.77
N ALA A 494 1.05 36.60 -9.85
CA ALA A 494 0.21 37.61 -10.49
C ALA A 494 0.15 37.39 -12.02
N LYS A 495 -0.66 36.42 -12.45
CA LYS A 495 -0.93 36.10 -13.86
C LYS A 495 -2.45 36.03 -14.07
N ASP A 496 -2.89 36.31 -15.30
CA ASP A 496 -4.25 36.04 -15.77
C ASP A 496 -5.39 36.73 -14.98
N GLY A 497 -5.19 37.96 -14.50
CA GLY A 497 -6.23 38.74 -13.82
C GLY A 497 -6.57 38.25 -12.40
N ILE A 498 -5.70 37.44 -11.80
CA ILE A 498 -5.84 36.96 -10.42
C ILE A 498 -5.29 38.03 -9.45
N ASN A 499 -6.08 38.36 -8.42
CA ASN A 499 -5.66 39.24 -7.34
C ASN A 499 -4.46 38.65 -6.58
N ALA A 500 -3.58 39.52 -6.10
CA ALA A 500 -2.46 39.10 -5.26
C ALA A 500 -2.95 38.38 -3.99
N GLY A 501 -2.19 37.43 -3.48
CA GLY A 501 -2.63 36.63 -2.35
C GLY A 501 -1.65 35.54 -1.96
N TRP A 502 -2.07 34.71 -1.01
CA TRP A 502 -1.31 33.54 -0.59
C TRP A 502 -2.20 32.29 -0.63
N LEU A 503 -1.53 31.15 -0.70
CA LEU A 503 -2.15 29.83 -0.78
C LEU A 503 -1.38 28.86 0.12
N ILE A 504 -2.14 28.05 0.88
CA ILE A 504 -1.65 26.98 1.74
C ILE A 504 -2.32 25.68 1.29
N ILE A 505 -1.51 24.65 1.03
CA ILE A 505 -1.90 23.31 0.64
C ILE A 505 -1.58 22.38 1.79
N VAL A 506 -2.60 21.69 2.31
CA VAL A 506 -2.45 20.57 3.23
C VAL A 506 -2.57 19.28 2.40
N HIS A 507 -1.52 18.47 2.42
CA HIS A 507 -1.47 17.16 1.75
C HIS A 507 -2.07 16.11 2.69
N LEU A 508 -3.36 15.80 2.52
CA LEU A 508 -4.14 15.02 3.48
C LEU A 508 -3.62 13.58 3.62
N ASP A 509 -3.19 12.97 2.51
CA ASP A 509 -2.61 11.63 2.53
C ASP A 509 -1.32 11.59 3.36
N ALA A 510 -0.39 12.50 3.06
CA ALA A 510 0.90 12.62 3.74
C ALA A 510 0.74 12.97 5.22
N LEU A 511 -0.21 13.86 5.56
CA LEU A 511 -0.54 14.19 6.93
C LEU A 511 -1.05 12.97 7.70
N LEU A 512 -2.00 12.21 7.13
CA LEU A 512 -2.52 10.99 7.75
C LEU A 512 -1.41 9.94 7.95
N MET A 513 -0.58 9.75 6.93
CA MET A 513 0.55 8.82 6.99
C MET A 513 1.54 9.20 8.09
N ALA A 514 1.85 10.50 8.24
CA ALA A 514 2.74 11.01 9.27
C ALA A 514 2.16 10.85 10.68
N LEU A 515 0.86 11.12 10.87
CA LEU A 515 0.18 11.01 12.17
C LEU A 515 0.13 9.56 12.70
N HIS A 516 -0.08 8.59 11.82
CA HIS A 516 -0.34 7.19 12.21
C HIS A 516 0.76 6.21 11.78
N ASN A 517 1.92 6.69 11.32
CA ASN A 517 3.04 5.87 10.83
C ASN A 517 2.64 4.85 9.74
N ILE A 518 1.78 5.27 8.81
CA ILE A 518 1.38 4.43 7.67
C ILE A 518 2.57 4.36 6.70
N PRO A 519 3.11 3.17 6.41
CA PRO A 519 4.37 3.03 5.69
C PRO A 519 4.25 3.15 4.17
N ASP A 520 3.02 3.09 3.64
CA ASP A 520 2.75 2.97 2.21
C ASP A 520 1.44 3.67 1.85
N ILE A 521 1.51 4.71 1.03
CA ILE A 521 0.36 5.53 0.59
C ILE A 521 -0.72 4.69 -0.10
N ARG A 522 -0.34 3.56 -0.71
CA ARG A 522 -1.27 2.66 -1.41
C ARG A 522 -2.28 2.01 -0.47
N LEU A 523 -2.01 1.95 0.84
CA LEU A 523 -2.97 1.53 1.85
C LEU A 523 -4.18 2.48 1.92
N LEU A 524 -3.98 3.78 1.69
CA LEU A 524 -5.06 4.78 1.65
C LEU A 524 -6.01 4.60 0.45
N TRP A 525 -5.63 3.74 -0.49
CA TRP A 525 -6.42 3.39 -1.68
C TRP A 525 -6.88 1.94 -1.64
N SER A 526 -6.64 1.23 -0.54
CA SER A 526 -7.00 -0.17 -0.36
C SER A 526 -8.46 -0.31 0.09
N LYS A 527 -9.09 -1.42 -0.33
CA LYS A 527 -10.42 -1.87 0.13
C LYS A 527 -10.33 -2.85 1.29
N GLU A 528 -9.14 -3.10 1.81
CA GLU A 528 -8.91 -4.10 2.85
C GLU A 528 -9.53 -3.67 4.19
N GLU A 529 -10.47 -4.47 4.68
CA GLU A 529 -11.23 -4.18 5.91
C GLU A 529 -10.31 -4.12 7.14
N LYS A 530 -9.22 -4.89 7.17
CA LYS A 530 -8.22 -4.84 8.26
C LYS A 530 -7.46 -3.51 8.33
N PHE A 531 -7.42 -2.75 7.23
CA PHE A 531 -6.92 -1.38 7.22
C PHE A 531 -8.03 -0.39 7.59
N LEU A 532 -9.18 -0.48 6.90
CA LEU A 532 -10.29 0.47 7.06
C LEU A 532 -10.94 0.43 8.45
N GLY A 533 -10.88 -0.72 9.12
CA GLY A 533 -11.41 -0.94 10.48
C GLY A 533 -10.49 -0.44 11.60
N GLN A 534 -9.28 0.05 11.31
CA GLN A 534 -8.39 0.59 12.34
C GLN A 534 -8.89 1.95 12.84
N PRO A 535 -8.74 2.24 14.15
CA PRO A 535 -9.43 3.37 14.77
C PRO A 535 -8.90 4.76 14.36
N PHE A 536 -7.70 4.88 13.77
CA PHE A 536 -7.04 6.13 13.29
C PHE A 536 -7.42 7.39 14.10
N GLY A 537 -7.46 7.27 15.42
CA GLY A 537 -7.64 8.35 16.38
C GLY A 537 -6.31 9.04 16.70
N GLN A 538 -6.36 10.08 17.53
CA GLN A 538 -5.23 11.01 17.71
C GLN A 538 -3.91 10.35 18.17
N GLU A 539 -3.99 9.27 18.95
CA GLU A 539 -2.81 8.53 19.44
C GLU A 539 -2.61 7.18 18.75
N ASP A 540 -3.58 6.75 17.93
CA ASP A 540 -3.57 5.44 17.30
C ASP A 540 -2.48 5.35 16.24
N GLN A 541 -1.76 4.22 16.24
CA GLN A 541 -0.74 3.90 15.26
C GLN A 541 -1.23 2.78 14.34
N TYR A 542 -0.79 2.82 13.08
CA TYR A 542 -1.07 1.75 12.13
C TYR A 542 -0.49 0.42 12.62
N THR A 543 -1.35 -0.60 12.69
CA THR A 543 -0.95 -1.97 12.99
C THR A 543 -0.85 -2.78 11.70
N PRO A 544 0.34 -3.29 11.32
CA PRO A 544 0.50 -4.09 10.12
C PRO A 544 -0.33 -5.38 10.15
N PHE A 545 -1.07 -5.65 9.08
CA PHE A 545 -1.81 -6.91 8.88
C PHE A 545 -1.22 -7.79 7.77
N ASN A 546 -0.20 -7.31 7.03
CA ASN A 546 0.48 -8.08 6.00
C ASN A 546 2.00 -7.93 6.15
N LEU A 547 2.60 -8.91 6.81
CA LEU A 547 4.01 -8.97 7.12
C LEU A 547 4.79 -9.57 5.95
N TYR A 548 5.92 -8.93 5.63
CA TYR A 548 6.91 -9.44 4.67
C TYR A 548 6.32 -9.93 3.32
N PRO A 549 5.40 -9.19 2.67
CA PRO A 549 4.84 -9.58 1.39
C PRO A 549 5.96 -9.79 0.36
N PRO A 550 5.80 -10.74 -0.56
CA PRO A 550 6.81 -11.01 -1.58
C PRO A 550 7.13 -9.79 -2.44
N VAL A 551 8.35 -9.73 -2.95
CA VAL A 551 8.84 -8.68 -3.84
C VAL A 551 9.38 -9.32 -5.11
N PHE A 552 8.92 -8.83 -6.26
CA PHE A 552 9.37 -9.29 -7.57
C PHE A 552 9.86 -8.09 -8.40
N LEU A 553 10.98 -8.27 -9.10
CA LEU A 553 11.58 -7.24 -9.93
C LEU A 553 11.38 -7.57 -11.41
N HIS A 554 10.94 -6.59 -12.19
CA HIS A 554 10.81 -6.70 -13.64
C HIS A 554 11.42 -5.48 -14.29
N ASP A 555 12.24 -5.69 -15.32
CA ASP A 555 12.82 -4.61 -16.11
C ASP A 555 11.97 -4.37 -17.37
N ILE A 556 11.88 -3.12 -17.79
CA ILE A 556 11.26 -2.72 -19.05
C ILE A 556 12.15 -1.72 -19.77
N SER A 557 12.41 -2.00 -21.04
CA SER A 557 13.21 -1.14 -21.91
C SER A 557 12.42 -0.77 -23.15
N PHE A 558 12.62 0.46 -23.62
CA PHE A 558 12.01 0.95 -24.86
C PHE A 558 12.82 2.09 -25.47
N TRP A 559 12.72 2.20 -26.79
CA TRP A 559 13.26 3.33 -27.54
C TRP A 559 12.31 4.52 -27.47
N LEU A 560 12.86 5.71 -27.28
CA LEU A 560 12.10 6.95 -27.31
C LEU A 560 11.57 7.23 -28.71
N SER A 561 10.33 7.72 -28.75
CA SER A 561 9.64 8.17 -29.97
C SER A 561 8.86 9.45 -29.67
N ASN A 562 8.36 10.12 -30.71
CA ASN A 562 7.53 11.32 -30.54
C ASN A 562 6.21 11.05 -29.79
N ASP A 563 5.74 9.80 -29.78
CA ASP A 563 4.52 9.39 -29.06
C ASP A 563 4.82 8.99 -27.59
N SER A 564 6.08 8.79 -27.24
CA SER A 564 6.49 8.34 -25.91
C SER A 564 6.63 9.52 -24.95
N THR A 565 5.77 9.58 -23.93
CA THR A 565 5.89 10.55 -22.83
C THR A 565 5.98 9.81 -21.49
N GLU A 566 6.70 10.39 -20.52
CA GLU A 566 6.80 9.83 -19.17
C GLU A 566 5.41 9.76 -18.53
N LYS A 567 4.59 10.81 -18.72
CA LYS A 567 3.19 10.82 -18.30
C LYS A 567 2.44 9.60 -18.82
N ALA A 568 2.50 9.32 -20.12
CA ALA A 568 1.81 8.17 -20.71
C ALA A 568 2.37 6.84 -20.19
N PHE A 569 3.68 6.75 -19.96
CA PHE A 569 4.33 5.56 -19.42
C PHE A 569 3.85 5.26 -17.99
N LEU A 570 3.92 6.24 -17.09
CA LEU A 570 3.54 6.11 -15.69
C LEU A 570 2.02 5.95 -15.50
N GLU A 571 1.21 6.66 -16.29
CA GLU A 571 -0.24 6.47 -16.33
C GLU A 571 -0.60 5.04 -16.76
N THR A 572 0.11 4.49 -17.75
CA THR A 572 -0.11 3.10 -18.19
C THR A 572 0.28 2.11 -17.10
N ILE A 573 1.40 2.33 -16.40
CA ILE A 573 1.77 1.52 -15.23
C ILE A 573 0.67 1.57 -14.18
N PHE A 574 0.21 2.76 -13.80
CA PHE A 574 -0.81 2.93 -12.77
C PHE A 574 -2.07 2.13 -13.07
N HIS A 575 -2.62 2.28 -14.28
CA HIS A 575 -3.85 1.61 -14.64
C HIS A 575 -3.65 0.09 -14.77
N THR A 576 -2.61 -0.35 -15.49
CA THR A 576 -2.47 -1.78 -15.84
C THR A 576 -2.08 -2.66 -14.67
N THR A 577 -1.37 -2.09 -13.69
CA THR A 577 -0.75 -2.88 -12.62
C THR A 577 -1.65 -3.10 -11.40
N GLN A 578 -2.85 -2.52 -11.37
CA GLN A 578 -3.83 -2.73 -10.30
C GLN A 578 -3.21 -2.54 -8.90
N ASN A 579 -2.44 -1.46 -8.71
CA ASN A 579 -1.75 -1.14 -7.46
C ASN A 579 -0.64 -2.15 -7.03
N CYS A 580 -0.28 -3.11 -7.89
CA CYS A 580 0.75 -4.12 -7.59
C CYS A 580 2.18 -3.59 -7.74
N VAL A 581 2.42 -2.56 -8.57
CA VAL A 581 3.71 -1.88 -8.61
C VAL A 581 3.83 -0.96 -7.40
N CYS A 582 4.90 -1.14 -6.64
CA CYS A 582 5.21 -0.37 -5.46
C CYS A 582 6.39 0.58 -5.63
N ASP A 583 7.14 0.47 -6.73
CA ASP A 583 8.21 1.41 -7.08
C ASP A 583 8.65 1.25 -8.55
N VAL A 584 9.20 2.33 -9.12
CA VAL A 584 9.73 2.39 -10.49
C VAL A 584 11.04 3.18 -10.50
N TRP A 585 12.09 2.58 -11.02
CA TRP A 585 13.47 3.07 -10.97
C TRP A 585 14.01 3.29 -12.36
N PHE A 586 14.64 4.44 -12.60
CA PHE A 586 15.47 4.58 -13.79
C PHE A 586 16.76 3.80 -13.59
N ARG A 587 17.16 3.03 -14.58
CA ARG A 587 18.35 2.17 -14.49
C ARG A 587 19.42 2.61 -15.45
N GLU A 588 19.05 2.78 -16.71
CA GLU A 588 20.02 2.98 -17.77
C GLU A 588 19.44 3.83 -18.90
N ARG A 589 20.31 4.70 -19.41
CA ARG A 589 20.15 5.40 -20.68
C ARG A 589 21.15 4.80 -21.66
N TYR A 590 20.65 4.24 -22.76
CA TYR A 590 21.49 3.77 -23.85
C TYR A 590 21.29 4.66 -25.08
N ARG A 591 22.38 5.05 -25.74
CA ARG A 591 22.35 5.74 -27.04
C ARG A 591 23.00 4.86 -28.09
N ASP A 592 22.24 4.51 -29.11
CA ASP A 592 22.77 3.74 -30.23
C ASP A 592 23.78 4.58 -31.03
N PRO A 593 25.03 4.10 -31.22
CA PRO A 593 26.08 4.89 -31.86
C PRO A 593 25.85 5.15 -33.35
N VAL A 594 25.03 4.32 -34.02
CA VAL A 594 24.81 4.39 -35.47
C VAL A 594 23.59 5.23 -35.80
N SER A 595 22.44 4.90 -35.23
CA SER A 595 21.16 5.59 -35.46
C SER A 595 20.98 6.83 -34.60
N GLY A 596 21.73 6.97 -33.49
CA GLY A 596 21.52 8.02 -32.51
C GLY A 596 20.25 7.87 -31.68
N ALA A 597 19.53 6.74 -31.82
CA ALA A 597 18.32 6.44 -31.05
C ALA A 597 18.64 6.31 -29.56
N ILE A 598 17.69 6.71 -28.72
CA ILE A 598 17.83 6.64 -27.26
C ILE A 598 16.88 5.56 -26.73
N SER A 599 17.39 4.68 -25.88
CA SER A 599 16.62 3.70 -25.13
C SER A 599 16.71 3.98 -23.64
N TYR A 600 15.58 3.87 -22.94
CA TYR A 600 15.50 3.93 -21.49
C TYR A 600 15.19 2.55 -20.92
N ASN A 601 15.84 2.20 -19.82
CA ASN A 601 15.52 1.03 -19.01
C ASN A 601 15.01 1.46 -17.64
N TYR A 602 13.85 0.93 -17.27
CA TYR A 602 13.26 1.08 -15.95
C TYR A 602 13.16 -0.27 -15.26
N ARG A 603 13.42 -0.29 -13.95
CA ARG A 603 13.16 -1.44 -13.08
C ARG A 603 11.93 -1.18 -12.23
N MET A 604 10.96 -2.08 -12.31
CA MET A 604 9.72 -2.01 -11.55
C MET A 604 9.74 -3.04 -10.42
N MET A 605 9.30 -2.60 -9.25
CA MET A 605 9.14 -3.44 -8.07
C MET A 605 7.67 -3.77 -7.86
N TYR A 606 7.34 -5.05 -7.86
CA TYR A 606 5.99 -5.58 -7.66
C TYR A 606 5.85 -6.15 -6.25
N SER A 607 4.93 -5.61 -5.46
CA SER A 607 4.58 -6.10 -4.12
C SER A 607 3.27 -5.46 -3.65
N ARG A 608 2.39 -6.24 -3.01
CA ARG A 608 1.11 -5.74 -2.50
C ARG A 608 1.18 -5.48 -1.00
N CYS A 609 0.74 -4.30 -0.57
CA CYS A 609 0.65 -3.94 0.85
C CYS A 609 -0.65 -4.44 1.50
N ASP A 610 -1.66 -4.78 0.70
CA ASP A 610 -3.05 -5.07 1.09
C ASP A 610 -3.48 -6.51 0.80
N GLY A 611 -2.66 -7.29 0.09
CA GLY A 611 -3.04 -8.63 -0.36
C GLY A 611 -1.86 -9.49 -0.78
N ALA A 612 -2.17 -10.69 -1.25
CA ALA A 612 -1.20 -11.64 -1.75
C ALA A 612 -0.84 -11.36 -3.22
N LEU A 613 0.41 -11.59 -3.59
CA LEU A 613 0.89 -11.48 -4.97
C LEU A 613 1.86 -12.62 -5.26
N SER A 614 1.56 -13.43 -6.28
CA SER A 614 2.43 -14.50 -6.75
C SER A 614 3.29 -14.05 -7.93
N HIS A 615 4.42 -14.74 -8.12
CA HIS A 615 5.30 -14.50 -9.26
C HIS A 615 4.55 -14.59 -10.61
N MET A 616 3.70 -15.60 -10.79
CA MET A 616 2.94 -15.78 -12.03
C MET A 616 2.01 -14.60 -12.31
N GLN A 617 1.29 -14.10 -11.30
CA GLN A 617 0.47 -12.89 -11.44
C GLN A 617 1.32 -11.68 -11.85
N THR A 618 2.53 -11.51 -11.29
CA THR A 618 3.41 -10.40 -11.71
C THR A 618 3.84 -10.52 -13.17
N VAL A 619 4.12 -11.73 -13.67
CA VAL A 619 4.46 -11.98 -15.06
C VAL A 619 3.28 -11.66 -15.98
N GLU A 620 2.07 -12.06 -15.59
CA GLU A 620 0.84 -11.78 -16.35
C GLU A 620 0.55 -10.27 -16.44
N ILE A 621 0.64 -9.56 -15.31
CA ILE A 621 0.49 -8.09 -15.26
C ILE A 621 1.58 -7.41 -16.10
N GLN A 622 2.84 -7.83 -15.97
CA GLN A 622 3.95 -7.27 -16.75
C GLN A 622 3.73 -7.46 -18.26
N ASN A 623 3.23 -8.62 -18.69
CA ASN A 623 2.91 -8.89 -20.08
C ASN A 623 1.71 -8.08 -20.57
N LEU A 624 0.71 -7.82 -19.72
CA LEU A 624 -0.37 -6.88 -20.04
C LEU A 624 0.19 -5.47 -20.25
N LEU A 625 1.00 -4.96 -19.31
CA LEU A 625 1.64 -3.65 -19.41
C LEU A 625 2.43 -3.51 -20.72
N ARG A 626 3.25 -4.50 -21.08
CA ARG A 626 4.00 -4.49 -22.36
C ARG A 626 3.06 -4.36 -23.57
N ARG A 627 1.97 -5.12 -23.61
CA ARG A 627 1.00 -5.06 -24.71
C ARG A 627 0.29 -3.71 -24.81
N VAL A 628 -0.10 -3.11 -23.68
CA VAL A 628 -0.76 -1.80 -23.65
C VAL A 628 0.21 -0.69 -24.08
N LEU A 629 1.47 -0.75 -23.64
CA LEU A 629 2.51 0.20 -24.06
C LEU A 629 2.76 0.14 -25.58
N MET A 630 2.84 -1.05 -26.17
CA MET A 630 2.97 -1.20 -27.63
C MET A 630 1.78 -0.59 -28.38
N LYS A 631 0.54 -0.74 -27.87
CA LYS A 631 -0.64 -0.07 -28.45
C LYS A 631 -0.58 1.44 -28.34
N LYS A 632 0.02 1.97 -27.26
CA LYS A 632 0.35 3.40 -27.10
C LYS A 632 1.62 3.81 -27.86
N LYS A 633 2.06 2.99 -28.83
CA LYS A 633 3.20 3.22 -29.74
C LYS A 633 4.56 3.33 -29.05
N PHE A 634 4.72 2.76 -27.85
CA PHE A 634 6.05 2.56 -27.29
C PHE A 634 6.77 1.45 -28.05
N ILE A 635 8.05 1.69 -28.39
CA ILE A 635 8.89 0.75 -29.13
C ILE A 635 9.67 -0.08 -28.10
N LEU A 636 9.06 -1.15 -27.60
CA LEU A 636 9.69 -2.03 -26.59
C LEU A 636 10.84 -2.83 -27.19
N SER A 637 11.92 -3.01 -26.41
CA SER A 637 13.03 -3.91 -26.73
C SER A 637 12.92 -5.27 -26.07
#